data_AF-A0A965KDH6-F1
#
_entry.id   AF-A0A965KDH6-F1
#
_cell.length_a   1.000
_cell.length_b   1.000
_cell.length_c   1.000
_cell.angle_alpha   90.00
_cell.angle_beta   90.00
_cell.angle_gamma   90.00
#
_symmetry.space_group_name_H-M   'P 1'
#
loop_
_entity.id
_entity.type
_entity.pdbx_description
1 polymer ?
#
loop_
_entity_poly.entity_id
_entity_poly.type
_entity_poly.pdbx_seq_one_letter_code
_entity_poly.pdbx_strand_id
1 'polypeptide(L)'
;MLGIFGLVLFYESLNVVLNFQRLLILKEATSSIAGLTAGMFEQRLWMHIWSFLLSLFGVRYVVHFVGVRLSLVLVPLLMGLSVAYFMIMYNPDATTAVFILVGAINYSFSSPLKEALYIPATKDVKFKSKSWIDSFGTKFSKSFGSLFNDFARRIAVPGSALFLTIYSVFFFILIMTWLVTALLLGKTYEDAVLHGKIIGADDEESASAE
;
A
#
# COMPACT_ATOMS: atom_id res chain seq x y z
N MET A 1 14.84 -8.40 0.25
CA MET A 1 14.52 -7.29 -0.70
C MET A 1 13.22 -7.51 -1.47
N LEU A 2 13.00 -8.68 -2.08
CA LEU A 2 11.73 -9.01 -2.76
C LEU A 2 10.47 -8.83 -1.91
N GLY A 3 10.51 -9.18 -0.61
CA GLY A 3 9.36 -8.94 0.28
C GLY A 3 9.02 -7.46 0.45
N ILE A 4 10.03 -6.57 0.53
CA ILE A 4 9.83 -5.12 0.63
C ILE A 4 9.20 -4.59 -0.67
N PHE A 5 9.68 -5.07 -1.83
CA PHE A 5 9.04 -4.79 -3.11
C PHE A 5 7.59 -5.28 -3.13
N GLY A 6 7.31 -6.48 -2.61
CA GLY A 6 5.95 -7.00 -2.48
C GLY A 6 5.02 -6.03 -1.75
N LEU A 7 5.44 -5.47 -0.61
CA LEU A 7 4.65 -4.46 0.10
C LEU A 7 4.32 -3.24 -0.77
N VAL A 8 5.29 -2.74 -1.54
CA VAL A 8 5.08 -1.62 -2.48
C VAL A 8 4.13 -2.02 -3.59
N LEU A 9 4.29 -3.24 -4.14
CA LEU A 9 3.44 -3.76 -5.20
C LEU A 9 1.98 -3.82 -4.79
N PHE A 10 1.68 -4.38 -3.63
CA PHE A 10 0.31 -4.51 -3.17
C PHE A 10 -0.32 -3.15 -2.89
N TYR A 11 0.40 -2.25 -2.20
CA TYR A 11 -0.11 -0.91 -1.91
C TYR A 11 -0.37 -0.11 -3.19
N GLU A 12 0.60 -0.05 -4.11
CA GLU A 12 0.45 0.75 -5.34
C GLU A 12 -0.63 0.17 -6.25
N SER A 13 -0.75 -1.16 -6.33
CA SER A 13 -1.84 -1.81 -7.06
C SER A 13 -3.20 -1.48 -6.45
N LEU A 14 -3.35 -1.60 -5.12
CA LEU A 14 -4.57 -1.23 -4.41
C LEU A 14 -4.91 0.24 -4.66
N ASN A 15 -3.94 1.13 -4.51
CA ASN A 15 -4.13 2.57 -4.67
C ASN A 15 -4.57 2.94 -6.09
N VAL A 16 -3.96 2.35 -7.13
CA VAL A 16 -4.38 2.60 -8.52
C VAL A 16 -5.78 2.09 -8.81
N VAL A 17 -6.10 0.88 -8.36
CA VAL A 17 -7.42 0.24 -8.58
C VAL A 17 -8.52 0.98 -7.82
N LEU A 18 -8.29 1.32 -6.55
CA LEU A 18 -9.20 2.11 -5.72
C LEU A 18 -9.37 3.53 -6.28
N ASN A 19 -8.29 4.17 -6.72
CA ASN A 19 -8.36 5.51 -7.33
C ASN A 19 -9.22 5.52 -8.59
N PHE A 20 -9.12 4.47 -9.42
CA PHE A 20 -9.96 4.35 -10.61
C PHE A 20 -11.45 4.27 -10.24
N GLN A 21 -11.80 3.42 -9.28
CA GLN A 21 -13.17 3.32 -8.74
C GLN A 21 -13.67 4.67 -8.20
N ARG A 22 -12.82 5.33 -7.42
CA ARG A 22 -13.12 6.65 -6.87
C ARG A 22 -13.44 7.67 -7.95
N LEU A 23 -12.66 7.71 -9.03
CA LEU A 23 -12.90 8.64 -10.13
C LEU A 23 -14.24 8.39 -10.83
N LEU A 24 -14.67 7.13 -10.97
CA LEU A 24 -15.99 6.81 -11.52
C LEU A 24 -17.11 7.35 -10.63
N ILE A 25 -17.06 7.03 -9.33
CA ILE A 25 -18.09 7.39 -8.36
C ILE A 25 -18.18 8.91 -8.18
N LEU A 26 -17.04 9.59 -8.04
CA LEU A 26 -17.03 11.05 -7.87
C LEU A 26 -17.47 11.78 -9.12
N LYS A 27 -17.14 11.27 -10.32
CA LYS A 27 -17.58 11.87 -11.59
C LYS A 27 -19.09 11.75 -11.77
N GLU A 28 -19.69 10.66 -11.31
CA GLU A 28 -21.14 10.49 -11.32
C GLU A 28 -21.85 11.40 -10.31
N ALA A 29 -21.22 11.64 -9.15
CA ALA A 29 -21.77 12.48 -8.09
C ALA A 29 -21.65 14.00 -8.34
N THR A 30 -20.95 14.44 -9.38
CA THR A 30 -20.69 15.87 -9.64
C THR A 30 -21.08 16.28 -11.06
N SER A 31 -21.64 17.48 -11.19
CA SER A 31 -22.09 18.03 -12.48
C SER A 31 -21.01 18.82 -13.21
N SER A 32 -19.87 19.10 -12.57
CA SER A 32 -18.81 19.94 -13.15
C SER A 32 -17.41 19.41 -12.86
N ILE A 33 -16.48 19.68 -13.79
CA ILE A 33 -15.06 19.36 -13.62
C ILE A 33 -14.46 20.13 -12.44
N ALA A 34 -14.87 21.38 -12.23
CA ALA A 34 -14.41 22.20 -11.10
C ALA A 34 -14.84 21.61 -9.76
N GLY A 35 -16.09 21.11 -9.64
CA GLY A 35 -16.56 20.43 -8.44
C GLY A 35 -15.80 19.12 -8.18
N LEU A 36 -15.52 18.34 -9.23
CA LEU A 36 -14.71 17.12 -9.13
C LEU A 36 -13.31 17.41 -8.58
N THR A 37 -12.60 18.39 -9.17
CA THR A 37 -11.23 18.70 -8.77
C THR A 37 -11.17 19.31 -7.38
N ALA A 38 -12.14 20.17 -7.01
CA ALA A 38 -12.25 20.72 -5.67
C ALA A 38 -12.43 19.62 -4.61
N GLY A 39 -13.35 18.67 -4.83
CA GLY A 39 -13.55 17.54 -3.91
C GLY A 39 -12.32 16.63 -3.81
N MET A 40 -11.64 16.36 -4.94
CA MET A 40 -10.38 15.60 -4.92
C MET A 40 -9.25 16.31 -4.17
N PHE A 41 -9.19 17.64 -4.25
CA PHE A 41 -8.23 18.45 -3.50
C PHE A 41 -8.53 18.41 -2.00
N GLU A 42 -9.78 18.58 -1.61
CA GLU A 42 -10.23 18.49 -0.23
C GLU A 42 -9.91 17.11 0.37
N GLN A 43 -10.19 16.02 -0.36
CA GLN A 43 -9.83 14.66 0.04
C GLN A 43 -8.33 14.52 0.33
N ARG A 44 -7.47 15.11 -0.53
CA ARG A 44 -6.01 15.05 -0.35
C ARG A 44 -5.55 15.89 0.84
N LEU A 45 -6.17 17.04 1.08
CA LEU A 45 -5.89 17.87 2.24
C LEU A 45 -6.19 17.11 3.53
N TRP A 46 -7.40 16.54 3.66
CA TRP A 46 -7.79 15.77 4.85
C TRP A 46 -6.93 14.52 5.04
N MET A 47 -6.58 13.81 3.97
CA MET A 47 -5.64 12.69 4.04
C MET A 47 -4.33 13.10 4.70
N HIS A 48 -3.72 14.21 4.28
CA HIS A 48 -2.44 14.65 4.84
C HIS A 48 -2.58 15.18 6.28
N ILE A 49 -3.68 15.86 6.62
CA ILE A 49 -3.97 16.26 8.01
C ILE A 49 -4.04 15.02 8.90
N TRP A 50 -4.83 14.01 8.53
CA TRP A 50 -4.93 12.76 9.29
C TRP A 50 -3.61 11.98 9.32
N SER A 51 -2.88 11.95 8.21
CA SER A 51 -1.53 11.35 8.16
C SER A 51 -0.61 12.01 9.20
N PHE A 52 -0.62 13.34 9.26
CA PHE A 52 0.22 14.11 10.18
C PHE A 52 -0.16 13.82 11.64
N LEU A 53 -1.45 13.88 11.96
CA LEU A 53 -1.94 13.59 13.32
C LEU A 53 -1.58 12.15 13.75
N LEU A 54 -1.82 11.15 12.89
CA LEU A 54 -1.46 9.76 13.18
C LEU A 54 0.06 9.57 13.30
N SER A 55 0.85 10.30 12.52
CA SER A 55 2.32 10.26 12.61
C SER A 55 2.82 10.82 13.94
N LEU A 56 2.20 11.91 14.42
CA LEU A 56 2.59 12.58 15.66
C LEU A 56 2.29 11.73 16.90
N PHE A 57 1.14 11.05 16.92
CA PHE A 57 0.66 10.34 18.11
C PHE A 57 0.75 8.81 18.02
N GLY A 58 0.53 8.22 16.85
CA GLY A 58 0.21 6.80 16.72
C GLY A 58 1.39 5.89 16.40
N VAL A 59 2.27 6.30 15.49
CA VAL A 59 3.23 5.37 14.86
C VAL A 59 4.26 4.85 15.87
N ARG A 60 4.82 5.75 16.68
CA ARG A 60 5.84 5.39 17.68
C ARG A 60 5.26 4.49 18.77
N TYR A 61 4.01 4.76 19.18
CA TYR A 61 3.32 3.96 20.20
C TYR A 61 3.01 2.55 19.68
N VAL A 62 2.45 2.44 18.48
CA VAL A 62 2.07 1.15 17.89
C VAL A 62 3.31 0.27 17.69
N VAL A 63 4.37 0.77 17.04
CA VAL A 63 5.56 -0.05 16.76
C VAL A 63 6.27 -0.50 18.04
N HIS A 64 6.33 0.35 19.06
CA HIS A 64 6.94 0.00 20.35
C HIS A 64 6.10 -1.02 21.14
N PHE A 65 4.76 -0.96 21.02
CA PHE A 65 3.87 -1.84 21.78
C PHE A 65 3.68 -3.22 21.12
N VAL A 66 3.50 -3.27 19.80
CA VAL A 66 3.20 -4.53 19.07
C VAL A 66 4.40 -5.13 18.32
N GLY A 67 5.50 -4.39 18.18
CA GLY A 67 6.67 -4.81 17.41
C GLY A 67 6.48 -4.69 15.89
N VAL A 68 7.59 -4.79 15.15
CA VAL A 68 7.62 -4.58 13.69
C VAL A 68 6.84 -5.66 12.95
N ARG A 69 6.97 -6.93 13.34
CA ARG A 69 6.29 -8.04 12.67
C ARG A 69 4.77 -7.90 12.70
N LEU A 70 4.18 -7.64 13.87
CA LEU A 70 2.74 -7.48 13.98
C LEU A 70 2.28 -6.19 13.29
N SER A 71 3.08 -5.12 13.37
CA SER A 71 2.83 -3.89 12.63
C SER A 71 2.74 -4.09 11.11
N LEU A 72 3.59 -4.93 10.53
CA LEU A 72 3.52 -5.27 9.10
C LEU A 72 2.21 -5.98 8.73
N VAL A 73 1.68 -6.83 9.60
CA VAL A 73 0.43 -7.58 9.37
C VAL A 73 -0.80 -6.68 9.58
N LEU A 74 -0.71 -5.73 10.51
CA LEU A 74 -1.78 -4.76 10.75
C LEU A 74 -2.08 -3.90 9.51
N VAL A 75 -1.07 -3.56 8.71
CA VAL A 75 -1.25 -2.77 7.47
C VAL A 75 -2.25 -3.42 6.51
N PRO A 76 -2.01 -4.62 5.94
CA PRO A 76 -2.94 -5.25 5.00
C PRO A 76 -4.30 -5.57 5.64
N LEU A 77 -4.37 -5.82 6.95
CA LEU A 77 -5.64 -6.00 7.65
C LEU A 77 -6.48 -4.72 7.64
N LEU A 78 -5.91 -3.58 8.02
CA LEU A 78 -6.61 -2.29 8.00
C LEU A 78 -6.98 -1.87 6.57
N MET A 79 -6.08 -2.08 5.61
CA MET A 79 -6.37 -1.83 4.19
C MET A 79 -7.50 -2.73 3.67
N GLY A 80 -7.47 -4.01 4.03
CA GLY A 80 -8.50 -4.98 3.66
C GLY A 80 -9.87 -4.64 4.23
N LEU A 81 -9.95 -4.26 5.50
CA LEU A 81 -11.19 -3.79 6.13
C LEU A 81 -11.73 -2.52 5.47
N SER A 82 -10.84 -1.57 5.15
CA SER A 82 -11.20 -0.32 4.49
C SER A 82 -11.80 -0.59 3.10
N VAL A 83 -11.16 -1.46 2.32
CA VAL A 83 -11.65 -1.80 0.97
C VAL A 83 -12.90 -2.68 1.02
N ALA A 84 -13.03 -3.59 1.99
CA ALA A 84 -14.26 -4.36 2.19
C ALA A 84 -15.44 -3.44 2.51
N TYR A 85 -15.27 -2.46 3.41
CA TYR A 85 -16.28 -1.45 3.69
C TYR A 85 -16.64 -0.64 2.43
N PHE A 86 -15.64 -0.22 1.65
CA PHE A 86 -15.85 0.45 0.37
C PHE A 86 -16.71 -0.39 -0.59
N MET A 87 -16.40 -1.69 -0.75
CA MET A 87 -17.13 -2.58 -1.66
C MET A 87 -18.56 -2.87 -1.20
N ILE A 88 -18.84 -2.85 0.11
CA ILE A 88 -20.19 -3.04 0.66
C ILE A 88 -21.06 -1.80 0.45
N MET A 89 -20.51 -0.61 0.71
CA MET A 89 -21.28 0.64 0.70
C MET A 89 -21.37 1.30 -0.68
N TYR A 90 -20.31 1.17 -1.49
CA TYR A 90 -20.18 1.65 -2.88
C TYR A 90 -20.88 2.99 -3.16
N ASN A 91 -20.49 4.05 -2.43
CA ASN A 91 -21.06 5.40 -2.57
C ASN A 91 -19.98 6.49 -2.37
N PRO A 92 -20.27 7.77 -2.72
CA PRO A 92 -19.28 8.85 -2.68
C PRO A 92 -18.66 9.10 -1.29
N ASP A 93 -19.46 9.00 -0.23
CA ASP A 93 -19.01 9.27 1.14
C ASP A 93 -18.08 8.17 1.65
N ALA A 94 -18.47 6.90 1.44
CA ALA A 94 -17.63 5.75 1.77
C ALA A 94 -16.31 5.77 0.97
N THR A 95 -16.38 6.13 -0.31
CA THR A 95 -15.19 6.29 -1.17
C THR A 95 -14.25 7.36 -0.63
N THR A 96 -14.80 8.50 -0.22
CA THR A 96 -14.04 9.63 0.35
C THR A 96 -13.35 9.20 1.64
N ALA A 97 -14.09 8.62 2.58
CA ALA A 97 -13.57 8.16 3.86
C ALA A 97 -12.47 7.11 3.67
N VAL A 98 -12.68 6.12 2.82
CA VAL A 98 -11.72 5.03 2.57
C VAL A 98 -10.48 5.54 1.87
N PHE A 99 -10.60 6.46 0.90
CA PHE A 99 -9.44 7.06 0.25
C PHE A 99 -8.57 7.82 1.25
N ILE A 100 -9.19 8.64 2.11
CA ILE A 100 -8.51 9.39 3.17
C ILE A 100 -7.80 8.43 4.13
N LEU A 101 -8.51 7.39 4.60
CA LEU A 101 -8.00 6.41 5.56
C LEU A 101 -6.82 5.60 5.00
N VAL A 102 -6.96 5.04 3.78
CA VAL A 102 -5.91 4.27 3.10
C VAL A 102 -4.64 5.11 2.94
N GLY A 103 -4.78 6.35 2.46
CA GLY A 103 -3.64 7.25 2.34
C GLY A 103 -3.02 7.59 3.69
N ALA A 104 -3.86 7.88 4.70
CA ALA A 104 -3.39 8.21 6.04
C ALA A 104 -2.60 7.07 6.68
N ILE A 105 -3.07 5.82 6.58
CA ILE A 105 -2.35 4.63 7.06
C ILE A 105 -1.03 4.45 6.29
N ASN A 106 -1.03 4.68 4.97
CA ASN A 106 0.18 4.51 4.18
C ASN A 106 1.27 5.52 4.55
N TYR A 107 0.92 6.81 4.63
CA TYR A 107 1.89 7.86 4.93
C TYR A 107 2.34 7.84 6.37
N SER A 108 1.42 7.62 7.32
CA SER A 108 1.79 7.59 8.75
C SER A 108 2.48 6.29 9.15
N PHE A 109 1.97 5.13 8.74
CA PHE A 109 2.39 3.86 9.33
C PHE A 109 3.19 2.98 8.37
N SER A 110 2.67 2.75 7.16
CA SER A 110 3.28 1.79 6.22
C SER A 110 4.63 2.26 5.71
N SER A 111 4.78 3.57 5.46
CA SER A 111 6.01 4.15 4.94
C SER A 111 7.17 4.07 5.95
N PRO A 112 7.02 4.46 7.24
CA PRO A 112 8.05 4.25 8.24
C PRO A 112 8.36 2.78 8.52
N LEU A 113 7.35 1.90 8.53
CA LEU A 113 7.58 0.45 8.71
C LEU A 113 8.44 -0.12 7.59
N LYS A 114 8.17 0.25 6.34
CA LYS A 114 8.97 -0.14 5.18
C LYS A 114 10.43 0.31 5.34
N GLU A 115 10.65 1.53 5.85
CA GLU A 115 11.99 2.04 6.13
C GLU A 115 12.71 1.24 7.22
N ALA A 116 12.00 0.81 8.27
CA ALA A 116 12.55 -0.02 9.33
C ALA A 116 13.06 -1.38 8.83
N LEU A 117 12.46 -1.93 7.76
CA LEU A 117 12.89 -3.20 7.17
C LEU A 117 14.27 -3.15 6.51
N TYR A 118 14.80 -1.95 6.26
CA TYR A 118 16.16 -1.76 5.76
C TYR A 118 17.21 -1.64 6.86
N ILE A 119 16.82 -1.63 8.15
CA ILE A 119 17.75 -1.56 9.27
C ILE A 119 18.79 -2.70 9.27
N PRO A 120 18.41 -3.99 9.09
CA PRO A 120 19.37 -5.09 9.09
C PRO A 120 20.12 -5.25 7.75
N ALA A 121 19.98 -4.33 6.79
CA ALA A 121 20.63 -4.41 5.49
C ALA A 121 21.88 -3.53 5.41
N THR A 122 22.88 -3.94 4.63
CA THR A 122 24.02 -3.08 4.31
C THR A 122 23.58 -1.84 3.54
N LYS A 123 24.43 -0.79 3.57
CA LYS A 123 24.14 0.47 2.86
C LYS A 123 23.98 0.25 1.36
N ASP A 124 24.82 -0.60 0.77
CA ASP A 124 24.78 -0.92 -0.65
C ASP A 124 23.49 -1.64 -1.04
N VAL A 125 23.13 -2.71 -0.34
CA VAL A 125 21.89 -3.46 -0.61
C VAL A 125 20.66 -2.57 -0.41
N LYS A 126 20.63 -1.76 0.64
CA LYS A 126 19.56 -0.77 0.87
C LYS A 126 19.46 0.21 -0.31
N PHE A 127 20.58 0.79 -0.74
CA PHE A 127 20.62 1.77 -1.82
C PHE A 127 20.14 1.18 -3.15
N LYS A 128 20.71 0.04 -3.56
CA LYS A 128 20.34 -0.66 -4.80
C LYS A 128 18.87 -1.05 -4.80
N SER A 129 18.38 -1.60 -3.68
CA SER A 129 16.99 -2.03 -3.56
C SER A 129 16.01 -0.86 -3.66
N LYS A 130 16.29 0.25 -2.97
CA LYS A 130 15.45 1.46 -3.07
C LYS A 130 15.44 2.03 -4.47
N SER A 131 16.62 2.19 -5.07
CA SER A 131 16.76 2.72 -6.44
C SER A 131 15.98 1.88 -7.45
N TRP A 132 16.05 0.55 -7.35
CA TRP A 132 15.29 -0.36 -8.20
C TRP A 132 13.78 -0.27 -7.97
N ILE A 133 13.33 -0.25 -6.71
CA ILE A 133 11.91 -0.12 -6.36
C ILE A 133 11.34 1.22 -6.84
N ASP A 134 12.07 2.32 -6.67
CA ASP A 134 11.59 3.65 -7.05
C ASP A 134 11.59 3.83 -8.58
N SER A 135 12.63 3.35 -9.26
CA SER A 135 12.79 3.51 -10.70
C SER A 135 11.89 2.58 -11.51
N PHE A 136 11.75 1.32 -11.07
CA PHE A 136 11.03 0.26 -11.79
C PHE A 136 9.83 -0.27 -10.99
N GLY A 137 10.05 -0.74 -9.76
CA GLY A 137 9.04 -1.47 -8.99
C GLY A 137 7.73 -0.71 -8.81
N THR A 138 7.80 0.57 -8.49
CA THR A 138 6.63 1.45 -8.31
C THR A 138 5.86 1.61 -9.62
N LYS A 139 6.56 1.80 -10.74
CA LYS A 139 5.92 1.94 -12.07
C LYS A 139 5.27 0.63 -12.50
N PHE A 140 5.98 -0.48 -12.34
CA PHE A 140 5.47 -1.82 -12.62
C PHE A 140 4.17 -2.09 -11.85
N SER A 141 4.16 -1.77 -10.56
CA SER A 141 3.00 -1.98 -9.68
C SER A 141 1.80 -1.12 -10.09
N LYS A 142 2.03 0.15 -10.44
CA LYS A 142 0.97 1.02 -10.95
C LYS A 142 0.42 0.54 -12.29
N SER A 143 1.29 0.10 -13.20
CA SER A 143 0.90 -0.48 -14.49
C SER A 143 0.05 -1.74 -14.30
N PHE A 144 0.41 -2.61 -13.36
CA PHE A 144 -0.39 -3.80 -13.03
C PHE A 144 -1.82 -3.42 -12.62
N GLY A 145 -1.98 -2.46 -11.69
CA GLY A 145 -3.30 -1.96 -11.30
C GLY A 145 -4.07 -1.31 -12.45
N SER A 146 -3.38 -0.58 -13.33
CA SER A 146 -4.01 0.04 -14.51
C SER A 146 -4.49 -1.00 -15.52
N LEU A 147 -3.67 -2.02 -15.81
CA LEU A 147 -4.05 -3.12 -16.71
C LEU A 147 -5.27 -3.87 -16.19
N PHE A 148 -5.34 -4.10 -14.87
CA PHE A 148 -6.53 -4.68 -14.25
C PHE A 148 -7.78 -3.81 -14.48
N ASN A 149 -7.68 -2.49 -14.26
CA ASN A 149 -8.80 -1.59 -14.50
C ASN A 149 -9.26 -1.62 -15.97
N ASP A 150 -8.33 -1.57 -16.92
CA ASP A 150 -8.65 -1.63 -18.35
C ASP A 150 -9.30 -2.96 -18.74
N PHE A 151 -8.80 -4.07 -18.19
CA PHE A 151 -9.40 -5.39 -18.36
C PHE A 151 -10.83 -5.44 -17.82
N ALA A 152 -11.05 -5.01 -16.57
CA ALA A 152 -12.35 -5.07 -15.92
C ALA A 152 -13.41 -4.24 -16.66
N ARG A 153 -13.06 -3.04 -17.13
CA ARG A 153 -13.97 -2.16 -17.90
C ARG A 153 -14.36 -2.71 -19.27
N ARG A 154 -13.51 -3.55 -19.88
CA ARG A 154 -13.82 -4.17 -21.19
C ARG A 154 -14.82 -5.32 -21.07
N ILE A 155 -14.89 -5.94 -19.89
CA ILE A 155 -15.69 -7.15 -19.65
C ILE A 155 -16.98 -6.81 -18.92
N ALA A 156 -16.99 -5.78 -18.08
CA ALA A 156 -18.14 -5.40 -17.28
C ALA A 156 -18.39 -3.89 -17.31
N VAL A 157 -19.67 -3.52 -17.35
CA VAL A 157 -20.10 -2.12 -17.28
C VAL A 157 -19.87 -1.60 -15.85
N PRO A 158 -19.24 -0.41 -15.67
CA PRO A 158 -19.08 0.21 -14.36
C PRO A 158 -20.39 0.25 -13.56
N GLY A 159 -20.33 -0.14 -12.29
CA GLY A 159 -21.50 -0.20 -11.39
C GLY A 159 -22.37 -1.46 -11.52
N SER A 160 -22.18 -2.30 -12.54
CA SER A 160 -22.88 -3.58 -12.64
C SER A 160 -22.45 -4.58 -11.55
N ALA A 161 -23.30 -5.56 -11.24
CA ALA A 161 -22.98 -6.62 -10.26
C ALA A 161 -21.71 -7.41 -10.65
N LEU A 162 -21.51 -7.69 -11.95
CA LEU A 162 -20.31 -8.36 -12.44
C LEU A 162 -19.06 -7.50 -12.23
N PHE A 163 -19.15 -6.20 -12.49
CA PHE A 163 -18.07 -5.26 -12.25
C PHE A 163 -17.67 -5.23 -10.78
N LEU A 164 -18.64 -5.07 -9.86
CA LEU A 164 -18.37 -5.11 -8.42
C LEU A 164 -17.77 -6.44 -7.97
N THR A 165 -18.24 -7.56 -8.53
CA THR A 165 -17.69 -8.90 -8.22
C THR A 165 -16.23 -9.02 -8.64
N ILE A 166 -15.87 -8.57 -9.84
CA ILE A 166 -14.49 -8.61 -10.35
C ILE A 166 -13.55 -7.80 -9.43
N TYR A 167 -13.96 -6.60 -9.02
CA TYR A 167 -13.16 -5.78 -8.10
C TYR A 167 -13.06 -6.38 -6.70
N SER A 168 -14.15 -6.93 -6.15
CA SER A 168 -14.15 -7.61 -4.85
C SER A 168 -13.19 -8.80 -4.84
N VAL A 169 -13.22 -9.64 -5.88
CA VAL A 169 -12.32 -10.80 -6.01
C VAL A 169 -10.86 -10.34 -6.13
N PHE A 170 -10.59 -9.31 -6.93
CA PHE A 170 -9.26 -8.76 -7.06
C PHE A 170 -8.72 -8.25 -5.72
N PHE A 171 -9.50 -7.42 -5.01
CA PHE A 171 -9.08 -6.89 -3.72
C PHE A 171 -8.88 -8.00 -2.68
N PHE A 172 -9.76 -9.00 -2.65
CA PHE A 172 -9.60 -10.14 -1.77
C PHE A 172 -8.27 -10.88 -2.02
N ILE A 173 -7.97 -11.24 -3.27
CA ILE A 173 -6.72 -11.92 -3.63
C ILE A 173 -5.50 -11.04 -3.32
N LEU A 174 -5.58 -9.75 -3.64
CA LEU A 174 -4.50 -8.79 -3.38
C LEU A 174 -4.19 -8.69 -1.89
N ILE A 175 -5.22 -8.53 -1.05
CA ILE A 175 -5.07 -8.42 0.41
C ILE A 175 -4.58 -9.73 1.03
N MET A 176 -5.09 -10.88 0.59
CA MET A 176 -4.63 -12.18 1.09
C MET A 176 -3.16 -12.43 0.75
N THR A 177 -2.74 -12.12 -0.47
CA THR A 177 -1.34 -12.26 -0.89
C THR A 177 -0.44 -11.25 -0.15
N TRP A 178 -0.94 -10.04 0.09
CA TRP A 178 -0.24 -9.04 0.90
C TRP A 178 -0.07 -9.50 2.34
N LEU A 179 -1.12 -10.06 2.96
CA LEU A 179 -1.07 -10.59 4.32
C LEU A 179 -0.02 -11.70 4.47
N VAL A 180 0.00 -12.66 3.54
CA VAL A 180 1.02 -13.72 3.51
C VAL A 180 2.42 -13.13 3.38
N THR A 181 2.61 -12.18 2.47
CA THR A 181 3.90 -11.51 2.28
C THR A 181 4.35 -10.77 3.55
N ALA A 182 3.43 -10.06 4.20
CA ALA A 182 3.71 -9.33 5.44
C ALA A 182 4.09 -10.29 6.60
N LEU A 183 3.41 -11.43 6.71
CA LEU A 183 3.71 -12.47 7.70
C LEU A 183 5.11 -13.07 7.50
N LEU A 184 5.45 -13.45 6.26
CA LEU A 184 6.76 -14.01 5.93
C LEU A 184 7.86 -12.98 6.14
N LEU A 185 7.67 -11.76 5.65
CA LEU A 185 8.65 -10.69 5.77
C LEU A 185 8.88 -10.28 7.22
N GLY A 186 7.82 -10.23 8.04
CA GLY A 186 7.93 -9.96 9.46
C GLY A 186 8.70 -11.02 10.22
N LYS A 187 8.52 -12.31 9.87
CA LYS A 187 9.34 -13.41 10.43
C LYS A 187 10.81 -13.26 10.05
N THR A 188 11.11 -13.00 8.77
CA THR A 188 12.48 -12.82 8.30
C THR A 188 13.16 -11.61 8.94
N TYR A 189 12.42 -10.52 9.14
CA TYR A 189 12.94 -9.33 9.82
C TYR A 189 13.29 -9.61 11.29
N GLU A 190 12.36 -10.23 12.01
CA GLU A 190 12.55 -10.60 13.42
C GLU A 190 13.74 -11.54 13.60
N ASP A 191 13.85 -12.55 12.74
CA ASP A 191 14.99 -13.47 12.71
C ASP A 191 16.33 -12.76 12.46
N ALA A 192 16.37 -11.84 11.50
CA ALA A 192 17.57 -11.08 11.19
C ALA A 192 18.01 -10.17 12.35
N VAL A 193 17.06 -9.52 13.02
CA VAL A 193 17.34 -8.67 14.17
C VAL A 193 17.80 -9.49 15.37
N LEU A 194 17.14 -10.61 15.67
CA LEU A 194 17.49 -11.47 16.81
C LEU A 194 18.89 -12.09 16.69
N HIS A 195 19.27 -12.52 15.48
CA HIS A 195 20.58 -13.15 15.24
C HIS A 195 21.68 -12.16 14.83
N GLY A 196 21.40 -10.85 14.82
CA GLY A 196 22.35 -9.83 14.37
C GLY A 196 22.80 -10.02 12.92
N LYS A 197 21.97 -10.68 12.09
CA LYS A 197 22.30 -11.00 10.70
C LYS A 197 22.25 -9.75 9.85
N ILE A 198 23.39 -9.40 9.25
CA ILE A 198 23.50 -8.29 8.30
C ILE A 198 23.20 -8.82 6.89
N ILE A 199 22.09 -8.40 6.30
CA ILE A 199 21.69 -8.78 4.94
C ILE A 199 22.62 -8.08 3.95
N GLY A 200 23.40 -8.86 3.20
CA GLY A 200 24.36 -8.38 2.20
C GLY A 200 25.81 -8.29 2.67
N ALA A 201 26.15 -8.83 3.84
CA ALA A 201 27.53 -8.82 4.35
C ALA A 201 28.48 -9.70 3.50
N ASP A 202 28.01 -10.88 3.08
CA ASP A 202 28.81 -11.81 2.27
C ASP A 202 29.19 -11.22 0.89
N ASP A 203 28.35 -10.33 0.36
CA ASP A 203 28.59 -9.62 -0.91
C ASP A 203 29.69 -8.55 -0.75
N GLU A 204 29.80 -7.90 0.42
CA GLU A 204 30.86 -6.91 0.70
C GLU A 204 32.23 -7.57 0.91
N GLU A 205 32.29 -8.73 1.59
CA GLU A 205 33.54 -9.49 1.74
C GLU A 205 34.08 -9.96 0.38
N SER A 206 33.20 -10.49 -0.49
CA SER A 206 33.60 -10.92 -1.84
C SER A 206 34.07 -9.77 -2.75
N ALA A 207 33.41 -8.61 -2.68
CA ALA A 207 33.81 -7.42 -3.45
C ALA A 207 35.09 -6.75 -2.94
N SER A 208 35.50 -7.01 -1.69
CA SER A 208 36.77 -6.53 -1.11
C SER A 208 37.96 -7.45 -1.40
N ALA A 209 37.70 -8.67 -1.88
CA ALA A 209 38.70 -9.68 -2.20
C ALA A 209 39.10 -9.71 -3.70
N GLU A 210 38.36 -8.99 -4.56
CA GLU A 210 38.70 -8.71 -5.98
C GLU A 210 39.42 -7.38 -6.15
#